data_AF-A0A0P9EIR1-F1
#
_entry.id   AF-A0A0P9EIR1-F1
#
_cell.length_a   1.000
_cell.length_b   1.000
_cell.length_c   1.000
_cell.angle_alpha   90.00
_cell.angle_beta   90.00
_cell.angle_gamma   90.00
#
_symmetry.space_group_name_H-M   'P 1'
#
loop_
_entity.id
_entity.type
_entity.pdbx_description
1 polymer ?
#
loop_
_entity_poly.entity_id
_entity_poly.type
_entity_poly.pdbx_seq_one_letter_code
_entity_poly.pdbx_strand_id
1 'polypeptide(L)'
;MLDDAKIRSPTSSDPLLDGGERGSDHDTLELEELGELPRWASPPAVGLPRNGRCRIFERVALVVLAVLVLVVILEPSLPSAATANVKTFLGIHPQDDDCDAYALPGVLRFDYENRSANFWEPALSQCRPRDYMTALASDRDADHELDFLRGRVVVFFGDSVDRFALKHFCDFCAGELETIGKDHPLMPPLPLGREHAPPGYVSHRNTTDWPASEMGVPHVCRVERHDFHLVNVFQFGLFPEDEALTRHHHFLPPGDFEGRFDTFVVPLLENLAERRRADRAAALAAPTSVSPASSYPISAAPDLFITTATFWNLMRRPDELPLPTGSWAHDLGAWAPPTRERQDWWEVRVQEAVEHVARRLHTVYGENKWPVMKVRAQDDVAVRVVELLQQESAAAETGTRWSRWTEDVVPTLGASWRSNRTCDEVRELALGERIKVLEWGKVFDGQQFHGTVDGVHPLPLPGNWVYSNMWLDVLRRHVEQQC
;
A
#
# COMPACT_ATOMS: atom_id res chain seq x y z
N MET A 1 -36.86 21.83 -51.77
CA MET A 1 -36.67 20.89 -52.89
C MET A 1 -35.30 20.26 -52.67
N LEU A 2 -35.18 19.29 -51.75
CA LEU A 2 -35.49 17.85 -51.91
C LEU A 2 -34.67 17.22 -53.04
N ASP A 3 -33.59 16.52 -52.67
CA ASP A 3 -33.46 15.04 -52.77
C ASP A 3 -32.09 14.66 -52.17
N ASP A 4 -32.04 14.00 -51.01
CA ASP A 4 -32.10 12.55 -50.78
C ASP A 4 -30.87 11.76 -51.28
N ALA A 5 -29.94 11.48 -50.36
CA ALA A 5 -29.00 10.37 -50.49
C ALA A 5 -28.81 9.67 -49.14
N LYS A 6 -29.32 8.43 -49.09
CA LYS A 6 -29.37 7.48 -47.97
C LYS A 6 -28.00 6.92 -47.57
N ILE A 7 -27.78 6.96 -46.27
CA ILE A 7 -27.24 5.93 -45.35
C ILE A 7 -26.85 4.57 -45.96
N ARG A 8 -25.60 4.15 -45.72
CA ARG A 8 -25.23 2.75 -45.41
C ARG A 8 -24.15 2.71 -44.33
N SER A 9 -24.53 2.19 -43.16
CA SER A 9 -23.67 1.82 -42.04
C SER A 9 -22.92 0.51 -42.35
N PRO A 10 -21.66 0.33 -41.97
CA PRO A 10 -21.01 -0.97 -42.00
C PRO A 10 -21.38 -1.77 -40.74
N THR A 11 -22.01 -2.92 -40.96
CA THR A 11 -22.23 -3.99 -40.00
C THR A 11 -20.90 -4.58 -39.55
N SER A 12 -20.55 -4.45 -38.26
CA SER A 12 -19.49 -5.23 -37.61
C SER A 12 -20.05 -6.62 -37.29
N SER A 13 -19.58 -7.61 -38.03
CA SER A 13 -19.73 -9.02 -37.69
C SER A 13 -18.61 -9.41 -36.74
N ASP A 14 -18.94 -9.55 -35.45
CA ASP A 14 -18.12 -10.28 -34.48
C ASP A 14 -18.08 -11.77 -34.84
N PRO A 15 -16.91 -12.42 -34.90
CA PRO A 15 -16.87 -13.87 -34.90
C PRO A 15 -17.03 -14.39 -33.47
N LEU A 16 -18.11 -15.14 -33.28
CA LEU A 16 -18.28 -16.10 -32.19
C LEU A 16 -17.02 -16.98 -32.07
N LEU A 17 -16.43 -17.02 -30.89
CA LEU A 17 -15.50 -18.07 -30.50
C LEU A 17 -16.32 -19.32 -30.18
N ASP A 18 -16.27 -20.25 -31.12
CA ASP A 18 -16.85 -21.59 -31.08
C ASP A 18 -16.13 -22.44 -30.02
N GLY A 19 -16.93 -23.17 -29.24
CA GLY A 19 -16.51 -24.01 -28.14
C GLY A 19 -15.88 -25.30 -28.66
N GLY A 20 -14.57 -25.42 -28.51
CA GLY A 20 -13.85 -26.67 -28.71
C GLY A 20 -13.82 -27.48 -27.42
N GLU A 21 -14.78 -28.40 -27.27
CA GLU A 21 -14.71 -29.52 -26.33
C GLU A 21 -13.41 -30.31 -26.55
N ARG A 22 -12.55 -30.37 -25.53
CA ARG A 22 -11.54 -31.41 -25.39
C ARG A 22 -11.73 -32.09 -24.06
N GLY A 23 -12.09 -33.37 -24.15
CA GLY A 23 -12.22 -34.28 -23.03
C GLY A 23 -10.94 -34.30 -22.18
N SER A 24 -11.15 -34.14 -20.88
CA SER A 24 -10.18 -34.44 -19.85
C SER A 24 -10.64 -35.74 -19.21
N ASP A 25 -9.91 -36.81 -19.49
CA ASP A 25 -9.98 -38.06 -18.76
C ASP A 25 -9.78 -37.77 -17.27
N HIS A 26 -10.78 -38.14 -16.47
CA HIS A 26 -10.67 -38.17 -15.02
C HIS A 26 -9.94 -39.45 -14.63
N ASP A 27 -8.63 -39.35 -14.40
CA ASP A 27 -7.91 -40.32 -13.59
C ASP A 27 -8.38 -40.19 -12.14
N THR A 28 -9.24 -41.12 -11.73
CA THR A 28 -9.55 -41.42 -10.34
C THR A 28 -8.28 -41.91 -9.64
N LEU A 29 -7.64 -41.03 -8.87
CA LEU A 29 -6.70 -41.43 -7.84
C LEU A 29 -7.49 -42.01 -6.65
N GLU A 30 -7.42 -43.33 -6.53
CA GLU A 30 -7.84 -44.07 -5.34
C GLU A 30 -7.02 -43.58 -4.13
N LEU A 31 -7.72 -43.05 -3.13
CA LEU A 31 -7.16 -42.77 -1.81
C LEU A 31 -6.92 -44.10 -1.10
N GLU A 32 -5.68 -44.57 -1.10
CA GLU A 32 -5.23 -45.65 -0.23
C GLU A 32 -5.38 -45.25 1.25
N GLU A 33 -5.86 -46.21 2.03
CA GLU A 33 -6.13 -46.15 3.46
C GLU A 33 -4.88 -45.73 4.27
N LEU A 34 -4.93 -44.53 4.86
CA LEU A 34 -4.01 -44.16 5.94
C LEU A 34 -4.51 -44.74 7.26
N GLY A 35 -3.74 -45.70 7.76
CA GLY A 35 -3.99 -46.46 8.98
C GLY A 35 -4.14 -45.62 10.25
N GLU A 36 -4.90 -46.19 11.18
CA GLU A 36 -5.23 -45.64 12.50
C GLU A 36 -3.98 -45.26 13.32
N LEU A 37 -3.95 -44.02 13.82
CA LEU A 37 -2.99 -43.56 14.83
C LEU A 37 -3.37 -44.11 16.23
N PRO A 38 -2.39 -44.50 17.06
CA PRO A 38 -2.65 -45.08 18.37
C PRO A 38 -3.21 -44.03 19.34
N ARG A 39 -4.27 -44.42 20.06
CA ARG A 39 -4.87 -43.66 21.17
C ARG A 39 -3.85 -43.51 22.30
N TRP A 40 -3.51 -42.27 22.63
CA TRP A 40 -2.70 -41.94 23.80
C TRP A 40 -3.54 -42.13 25.06
N ALA A 41 -3.10 -43.04 25.94
CA ALA A 41 -3.68 -43.25 27.26
C ALA A 41 -3.37 -42.07 28.18
N SER A 42 -4.39 -41.56 28.87
CA SER A 42 -4.23 -40.54 29.91
C SER A 42 -3.42 -41.07 31.09
N PRO A 43 -2.48 -40.30 31.65
CA PRO A 43 -1.77 -40.70 32.86
C PRO A 43 -2.69 -40.60 34.09
N PRO A 44 -2.45 -41.43 35.13
CA PRO A 44 -3.29 -41.46 36.32
C PRO A 44 -3.12 -40.19 37.16
N ALA A 45 -4.23 -39.72 37.71
CA ALA A 45 -4.28 -38.60 38.63
C ALA A 45 -3.50 -38.91 39.92
N VAL A 46 -2.42 -38.15 40.15
CA VAL A 46 -1.67 -38.15 41.41
C VAL A 46 -2.33 -37.16 42.36
N GLY A 47 -2.97 -37.68 43.41
CA GLY A 47 -3.52 -36.88 44.49
C GLY A 47 -2.42 -36.25 45.35
N LEU A 48 -2.45 -34.92 45.49
CA LEU A 48 -1.59 -34.19 46.41
C LEU A 48 -2.33 -33.88 47.73
N PRO A 49 -1.66 -34.00 48.89
CA PRO A 49 -2.28 -33.80 50.19
C PRO A 49 -2.53 -32.31 50.47
N ARG A 50 -3.72 -32.06 51.03
CA ARG A 50 -4.16 -30.78 51.59
C ARG A 50 -3.43 -30.47 52.90
N ASN A 51 -3.22 -29.17 53.09
CA ASN A 51 -2.93 -28.43 54.33
C ASN A 51 -1.47 -28.14 54.63
N GLY A 52 -1.10 -26.85 54.48
CA GLY A 52 0.01 -26.27 55.23
C GLY A 52 0.89 -25.24 54.52
N ARG A 53 0.44 -24.48 53.52
CA ARG A 53 1.27 -23.39 52.93
C ARG A 53 0.43 -22.20 52.46
N CYS A 54 0.14 -21.27 53.38
CA CYS A 54 -0.53 -20.01 53.03
C CYS A 54 0.28 -18.75 53.38
N ARG A 55 1.53 -18.87 53.87
CA ARG A 55 2.38 -17.68 54.18
C ARG A 55 3.63 -17.52 53.31
N ILE A 56 4.05 -18.56 52.60
CA ILE A 56 5.21 -18.50 51.70
C ILE A 56 4.80 -17.91 50.33
N PHE A 57 3.60 -18.23 49.85
CA PHE A 57 3.10 -17.72 48.57
C PHE A 57 2.88 -16.22 48.56
N GLU A 58 2.39 -15.61 49.65
CA GLU A 58 2.24 -14.14 49.73
C GLU A 58 3.59 -13.42 49.66
N ARG A 59 4.63 -13.94 50.35
CA ARG A 59 5.95 -13.32 50.35
C ARG A 59 6.66 -13.49 49.00
N VAL A 60 6.51 -14.64 48.36
CA VAL A 60 7.04 -14.86 47.01
C VAL A 60 6.30 -13.99 45.99
N ALA A 61 4.98 -13.86 46.10
CA ALA A 61 4.19 -12.98 45.22
C ALA A 61 4.58 -11.50 45.38
N LEU A 62 4.76 -11.02 46.62
CA LEU A 62 5.21 -9.65 46.88
C LEU A 62 6.64 -9.38 46.36
N VAL A 63 7.56 -10.34 46.49
CA VAL A 63 8.92 -10.20 45.96
C VAL A 63 8.91 -10.21 44.42
N VAL A 64 8.13 -11.09 43.80
CA VAL A 64 7.97 -11.12 42.34
C VAL A 64 7.34 -9.83 41.82
N LEU A 65 6.32 -9.31 42.51
CA LEU A 65 5.69 -8.03 42.15
C LEU A 65 6.66 -6.86 42.31
N ALA A 66 7.43 -6.83 43.40
CA ALA A 66 8.43 -5.79 43.63
C ALA A 66 9.55 -5.81 42.57
N VAL A 67 10.01 -7.00 42.16
CA VAL A 67 11.00 -7.15 41.09
C VAL A 67 10.42 -6.73 39.74
N LEU A 68 9.18 -7.09 39.42
CA LEU A 68 8.51 -6.65 38.18
C LEU A 68 8.34 -5.13 38.14
N VAL A 69 7.92 -4.51 39.26
CA VAL A 69 7.83 -3.03 39.36
C VAL A 69 9.20 -2.40 39.21
N LEU A 70 10.25 -2.97 39.81
CA LEU A 70 11.62 -2.46 39.68
C LEU A 70 12.13 -2.57 38.23
N VAL A 71 11.84 -3.67 37.52
CA VAL A 71 12.19 -3.85 36.10
C VAL A 71 11.46 -2.84 35.22
N VAL A 72 10.17 -2.60 35.46
CA VAL A 72 9.37 -1.59 34.73
C VAL A 72 9.86 -0.16 34.99
N ILE A 73 10.31 0.15 36.21
CA ILE A 73 10.84 1.47 36.56
C ILE A 73 12.27 1.69 36.03
N LEU A 74 13.09 0.63 35.98
CA LEU A 74 14.50 0.72 35.59
C LEU A 74 14.76 0.55 34.09
N GLU A 75 13.80 0.07 33.30
CA GLU A 75 13.92 -0.04 31.83
C GLU A 75 12.85 0.81 31.10
N PRO A 76 13.05 2.14 30.99
CA PRO A 76 12.18 3.01 30.18
C PRO A 76 12.33 2.80 28.66
N SER A 77 13.03 1.75 28.22
CA SER A 77 13.44 1.52 26.83
C SER A 77 13.03 0.14 26.28
N LEU A 78 12.05 -0.53 26.89
CA LEU A 78 11.49 -1.75 26.30
C LEU A 78 10.80 -1.41 24.97
N PRO A 79 11.13 -2.11 23.86
CA PRO A 79 10.48 -1.90 22.57
C PRO A 79 8.98 -2.17 22.68
N SER A 80 8.17 -1.46 21.88
CA SER A 80 6.69 -1.52 21.90
C SER A 80 6.09 -2.93 21.89
N ALA A 81 6.78 -3.90 21.27
CA ALA A 81 6.39 -5.31 21.26
C ALA A 81 6.48 -6.01 22.64
N ALA A 82 7.39 -5.60 23.52
CA ALA A 82 7.56 -6.19 24.84
C ALA A 82 6.54 -5.62 25.86
N THR A 83 6.20 -4.34 25.75
CA THR A 83 5.13 -3.71 26.54
C THR A 83 3.75 -4.26 26.18
N ALA A 84 3.52 -4.63 24.90
CA ALA A 84 2.31 -5.34 24.49
C ALA A 84 2.15 -6.69 25.22
N ASN A 85 3.22 -7.48 25.33
CA ASN A 85 3.17 -8.78 26.02
C ASN A 85 2.90 -8.66 27.53
N VAL A 86 3.44 -7.62 28.19
CA VAL A 86 3.20 -7.37 29.62
C VAL A 86 1.76 -6.90 29.88
N LYS A 87 1.19 -6.05 29.02
CA LYS A 87 -0.22 -5.62 29.12
C LYS A 87 -1.19 -6.80 28.96
N THR A 88 -0.92 -7.68 27.99
CA THR A 88 -1.68 -8.92 27.77
C THR A 88 -1.59 -9.86 28.98
N PHE A 89 -0.41 -10.00 29.59
CA PHE A 89 -0.23 -10.82 30.80
C PHE A 89 -0.98 -10.26 32.03
N LEU A 90 -1.15 -8.94 32.10
CA LEU A 90 -1.85 -8.25 33.20
C LEU A 90 -3.38 -8.19 33.02
N GLY A 91 -3.94 -8.76 31.96
CA GLY A 91 -5.38 -8.69 31.68
C GLY A 91 -5.88 -7.26 31.43
N ILE A 92 -4.96 -6.32 31.14
CA ILE A 92 -5.31 -4.99 30.68
C ILE A 92 -5.54 -5.15 29.18
N HIS A 93 -6.77 -5.46 28.80
CA HIS A 93 -7.18 -5.51 27.41
C HIS A 93 -7.05 -4.10 26.83
N PRO A 94 -6.25 -3.90 25.76
CA PRO A 94 -6.39 -2.70 24.94
C PRO A 94 -7.86 -2.56 24.58
N GLN A 95 -8.42 -1.34 24.65
CA GLN A 95 -9.68 -1.11 23.98
C GLN A 95 -9.52 -1.52 22.50
N ASP A 96 -10.58 -2.06 21.90
CA ASP A 96 -10.61 -2.50 20.49
C ASP A 96 -10.02 -1.45 19.53
N ASP A 97 -10.08 -0.16 19.90
CA ASP A 97 -9.60 0.97 19.11
C ASP A 97 -8.06 1.06 18.96
N ASP A 98 -7.29 0.46 19.87
CA ASP A 98 -5.82 0.54 19.89
C ASP A 98 -5.13 -0.62 19.14
N CYS A 99 -5.88 -1.61 18.66
CA CYS A 99 -5.29 -2.79 18.03
C CYS A 99 -5.14 -2.64 16.50
N ASP A 100 -3.92 -2.87 16.00
CA ASP A 100 -3.65 -2.99 14.56
C ASP A 100 -3.78 -4.47 14.13
N ALA A 101 -4.99 -4.88 13.74
CA ALA A 101 -5.27 -6.25 13.32
C ALA A 101 -4.44 -6.71 12.12
N TYR A 102 -4.08 -5.78 11.23
CA TYR A 102 -3.34 -6.06 10.01
C TYR A 102 -1.82 -6.17 10.23
N ALA A 103 -1.32 -5.72 11.39
CA ALA A 103 0.05 -5.96 11.83
C ALA A 103 0.25 -7.33 12.50
N LEU A 104 -0.84 -8.03 12.85
CA LEU A 104 -0.77 -9.33 13.51
C LEU A 104 -0.71 -10.48 12.49
N PRO A 105 0.02 -11.58 12.78
CA PRO A 105 -0.04 -12.80 11.98
C PRO A 105 -1.48 -13.32 11.88
N GLY A 106 -1.85 -13.91 10.75
CA GLY A 106 -3.23 -14.33 10.50
C GLY A 106 -3.39 -15.11 9.20
N VAL A 107 -4.64 -15.30 8.80
CA VAL A 107 -5.03 -16.02 7.58
C VAL A 107 -6.04 -15.15 6.81
N LEU A 108 -5.82 -14.99 5.51
CA LEU A 108 -6.83 -14.39 4.63
C LEU A 108 -7.95 -15.40 4.41
N ARG A 109 -9.16 -15.01 4.76
CA ARG A 109 -10.37 -15.69 4.33
C ARG A 109 -10.82 -15.07 3.01
N PHE A 110 -11.13 -15.91 2.04
CA PHE A 110 -11.57 -15.47 0.73
C PHE A 110 -12.77 -16.25 0.23
N ASP A 111 -13.60 -15.54 -0.53
CA ASP A 111 -14.78 -16.04 -1.21
C ASP A 111 -14.94 -15.23 -2.51
N TYR A 112 -14.84 -15.91 -3.65
CA TYR A 112 -14.93 -15.26 -4.97
C TYR A 112 -16.36 -14.86 -5.35
N GLU A 113 -17.37 -15.47 -4.73
CA GLU A 113 -18.79 -15.18 -5.00
C GLU A 113 -19.32 -14.11 -4.04
N ASN A 114 -18.79 -14.06 -2.82
CA ASN A 114 -19.19 -13.09 -1.81
C ASN A 114 -18.05 -12.16 -1.41
N ARG A 115 -18.05 -10.95 -1.99
CA ARG A 115 -17.07 -9.88 -1.68
C ARG A 115 -16.92 -9.60 -0.18
N SER A 116 -18.02 -9.58 0.57
CA SER A 116 -18.03 -9.28 2.02
C SER A 116 -17.50 -10.43 2.90
N ALA A 117 -17.35 -11.63 2.34
CA ALA A 117 -16.73 -12.77 3.04
C ALA A 117 -15.20 -12.79 2.88
N ASN A 118 -14.61 -11.80 2.22
CA ASN A 118 -13.16 -11.64 2.11
C ASN A 118 -12.64 -10.77 3.26
N PHE A 119 -11.91 -11.35 4.20
CA PHE A 119 -11.38 -10.63 5.36
C PHE A 119 -10.09 -11.24 5.90
N TRP A 120 -9.32 -10.43 6.63
CA TRP A 120 -8.16 -10.91 7.38
C TRP A 120 -8.60 -11.51 8.71
N GLU A 121 -8.18 -12.73 9.03
CA GLU A 121 -8.42 -13.34 10.34
C GLU A 121 -7.11 -13.40 11.12
N PRO A 122 -6.83 -12.44 12.01
CA PRO A 122 -5.62 -12.47 12.82
C PRO A 122 -5.67 -13.66 13.81
N ALA A 123 -4.50 -14.25 14.06
CA ALA A 123 -4.35 -15.42 14.92
C ALA A 123 -4.76 -15.16 16.39
N LEU A 124 -4.79 -13.90 16.81
CA LEU A 124 -5.25 -13.48 18.14
C LEU A 124 -6.70 -13.02 18.06
N SER A 125 -7.60 -13.77 18.70
CA SER A 125 -9.07 -13.62 18.59
C SER A 125 -9.65 -12.31 19.15
N GLN A 126 -8.85 -11.52 19.86
CA GLN A 126 -9.28 -10.28 20.51
C GLN A 126 -9.13 -9.04 19.63
N CYS A 127 -8.37 -9.12 18.53
CA CYS A 127 -8.13 -7.99 17.66
C CYS A 127 -8.88 -8.23 16.34
N ARG A 128 -10.06 -7.66 16.17
CA ARG A 128 -10.84 -7.90 14.95
C ARG A 128 -10.60 -6.78 13.93
N PRO A 129 -10.26 -7.12 12.67
CA PRO A 129 -10.20 -6.10 11.64
C PRO A 129 -11.60 -5.55 11.36
N ARG A 130 -11.67 -4.25 11.08
CA ARG A 130 -12.91 -3.59 10.66
C ARG A 130 -13.14 -3.83 9.16
N ASP A 131 -14.41 -3.97 8.78
CA ASP A 131 -14.81 -4.19 7.39
C ASP A 131 -15.45 -2.93 6.79
N TYR A 132 -14.62 -1.91 6.59
CA TYR A 132 -14.99 -0.65 5.98
C TYR A 132 -15.58 -0.81 4.58
N MET A 133 -15.10 -1.80 3.82
CA MET A 133 -15.58 -2.06 2.47
C MET A 133 -17.02 -2.54 2.44
N THR A 134 -17.46 -3.37 3.39
CA THR A 134 -18.89 -3.72 3.50
C THR A 134 -19.72 -2.50 3.84
N ALA A 135 -19.28 -1.66 4.78
CA ALA A 135 -19.96 -0.42 5.12
C ALA A 135 -20.09 0.49 3.89
N LEU A 136 -18.99 0.71 3.16
CA LEU A 136 -18.96 1.50 1.92
C LEU A 136 -19.83 0.89 0.81
N ALA A 137 -19.83 -0.42 0.65
CA ALA A 137 -20.55 -1.08 -0.43
C ALA A 137 -22.06 -1.22 -0.15
N SER A 138 -22.49 -1.10 1.11
CA SER A 138 -23.88 -1.30 1.53
C SER A 138 -24.79 -0.09 1.36
N ASP A 139 -24.22 1.07 0.98
CA ASP A 139 -24.92 2.36 0.82
C ASP A 139 -25.78 2.78 2.01
N ARG A 140 -25.32 2.44 3.22
CA ARG A 140 -25.99 2.85 4.46
C ARG A 140 -25.48 4.23 4.87
N ASP A 141 -26.28 5.26 4.57
CA ASP A 141 -26.05 6.68 4.84
C ASP A 141 -25.67 7.07 6.30
N ALA A 142 -25.83 6.15 7.26
CA ALA A 142 -25.77 6.45 8.69
C ALA A 142 -24.56 5.83 9.42
N ASP A 143 -23.56 5.31 8.69
CA ASP A 143 -22.45 4.66 9.37
C ASP A 143 -21.41 5.68 9.87
N HIS A 144 -21.53 6.05 11.14
CA HIS A 144 -20.54 6.86 11.86
C HIS A 144 -19.13 6.25 11.80
N GLU A 145 -19.00 4.95 11.54
CA GLU A 145 -17.71 4.29 11.36
C GLU A 145 -16.92 4.83 10.16
N LEU A 146 -17.58 5.49 9.20
CA LEU A 146 -16.96 6.05 8.00
C LEU A 146 -16.76 7.58 8.07
N ASP A 147 -17.06 8.21 9.20
CA ASP A 147 -16.93 9.67 9.36
C ASP A 147 -15.48 10.14 9.14
N PHE A 148 -14.48 9.29 9.38
CA PHE A 148 -13.06 9.59 9.12
C PHE A 148 -12.76 9.84 7.64
N LEU A 149 -13.59 9.36 6.70
CA LEU A 149 -13.41 9.56 5.25
C LEU A 149 -13.86 10.93 4.75
N ARG A 150 -14.65 11.66 5.55
CA ARG A 150 -15.34 12.87 5.07
C ARG A 150 -14.36 13.94 4.62
N GLY A 151 -14.42 14.29 3.34
CA GLY A 151 -13.60 15.33 2.73
C GLY A 151 -12.13 14.95 2.54
N ARG A 152 -11.76 13.68 2.67
CA ARG A 152 -10.36 13.23 2.62
C ARG A 152 -9.88 12.92 1.20
N VAL A 153 -8.57 13.04 1.01
CA VAL A 153 -7.88 12.70 -0.23
C VAL A 153 -6.78 11.69 0.07
N VAL A 154 -6.81 10.55 -0.64
CA VAL A 154 -5.76 9.53 -0.61
C VAL A 154 -5.09 9.47 -1.98
N VAL A 155 -3.77 9.35 -2.01
CA VAL A 155 -2.98 9.29 -3.24
C VAL A 155 -2.17 8.01 -3.30
N PHE A 156 -2.32 7.26 -4.39
CA PHE A 156 -1.46 6.15 -4.77
C PHE A 156 -0.50 6.62 -5.86
N PHE A 157 0.78 6.77 -5.52
CA PHE A 157 1.85 7.03 -6.47
C PHE A 157 2.55 5.71 -6.81
N GLY A 158 1.90 4.97 -7.71
CA GLY A 158 2.19 3.56 -7.94
C GLY A 158 2.16 3.22 -9.42
N ASP A 159 1.95 1.96 -9.77
CA ASP A 159 1.91 1.53 -11.17
C ASP A 159 0.52 1.04 -11.61
N SER A 160 0.47 0.09 -12.54
CA SER A 160 -0.80 -0.47 -13.02
C SER A 160 -1.54 -1.23 -11.93
N VAL A 161 -0.86 -1.87 -10.97
CA VAL A 161 -1.47 -2.57 -9.83
C VAL A 161 -2.29 -1.60 -9.00
N ASP A 162 -1.71 -0.46 -8.63
CA ASP A 162 -2.38 0.59 -7.85
C ASP A 162 -3.53 1.23 -8.60
N ARG A 163 -3.37 1.42 -9.92
CA ARG A 163 -4.46 1.90 -10.78
C ARG A 163 -5.63 0.92 -10.78
N PHE A 164 -5.37 -0.39 -10.87
CA PHE A 164 -6.43 -1.40 -10.81
C PHE A 164 -7.04 -1.49 -9.41
N ALA A 165 -6.25 -1.36 -8.34
CA ALA A 165 -6.75 -1.27 -6.98
C ALA A 165 -7.74 -0.11 -6.82
N LEU A 166 -7.40 1.08 -7.33
CA LEU A 166 -8.30 2.23 -7.36
C LEU A 166 -9.59 1.93 -8.16
N LYS A 167 -9.48 1.33 -9.35
CA LYS A 167 -10.66 1.00 -10.18
C LYS A 167 -11.60 0.03 -9.46
N HIS A 168 -11.06 -1.05 -8.90
CA HIS A 168 -11.86 -2.01 -8.15
C HIS A 168 -12.48 -1.38 -6.89
N PHE A 169 -11.72 -0.58 -6.15
CA PHE A 169 -12.27 0.18 -5.03
C PHE A 169 -13.46 1.04 -5.46
N CYS A 170 -13.32 1.77 -6.57
CA CYS A 170 -14.39 2.61 -7.11
C CYS A 170 -15.63 1.81 -7.46
N ASP A 171 -15.46 0.68 -8.16
CA ASP A 171 -16.56 -0.22 -8.51
C ASP A 171 -17.25 -0.79 -7.25
N PHE A 172 -16.49 -1.11 -6.20
CA PHE A 172 -17.04 -1.68 -4.96
C PHE A 172 -17.94 -0.71 -4.20
N CYS A 173 -17.57 0.56 -4.15
CA CYS A 173 -18.29 1.60 -3.41
C CYS A 173 -19.26 2.42 -4.27
N ALA A 174 -19.47 2.03 -5.53
CA ALA A 174 -20.26 2.78 -6.51
C ALA A 174 -19.79 4.24 -6.66
N GLY A 175 -18.47 4.44 -6.66
CA GLY A 175 -17.86 5.74 -6.86
C GLY A 175 -17.83 6.17 -8.33
N GLU A 176 -17.56 7.46 -8.55
CA GLU A 176 -17.34 8.03 -9.87
C GLU A 176 -15.85 7.95 -10.25
N LEU A 177 -15.53 7.18 -11.29
CA LEU A 177 -14.18 7.04 -11.81
C LEU A 177 -13.94 8.02 -12.96
N GLU A 178 -12.97 8.92 -12.78
CA GLU A 178 -12.51 9.87 -13.79
C GLU A 178 -11.09 9.48 -14.29
N THR A 179 -10.93 9.37 -15.61
CA THR A 179 -9.61 9.26 -16.26
C THR A 179 -9.14 10.65 -16.66
N ILE A 180 -8.00 11.09 -16.12
CA ILE A 180 -7.50 12.47 -16.28
C ILE A 180 -6.70 12.58 -17.59
N GLY A 181 -7.41 12.47 -18.71
CA GLY A 181 -6.82 12.56 -20.06
C GLY A 181 -6.39 13.98 -20.44
N LYS A 182 -5.81 14.12 -21.65
CA LYS A 182 -5.24 15.38 -22.17
C LYS A 182 -6.12 16.63 -21.98
N ASP A 183 -7.42 16.50 -22.28
CA ASP A 183 -8.36 17.63 -22.26
C ASP A 183 -9.10 17.76 -20.92
N HIS A 184 -8.72 16.96 -19.93
CA HIS A 184 -9.36 16.98 -18.62
C HIS A 184 -8.94 18.23 -17.83
N PRO A 185 -9.86 18.95 -17.14
CA PRO A 185 -9.51 20.17 -16.39
C PRO A 185 -8.48 19.97 -15.28
N LEU A 186 -8.39 18.75 -14.75
CA LEU A 186 -7.40 18.38 -13.73
C LEU A 186 -6.04 18.00 -14.30
N MET A 187 -5.92 17.82 -15.63
CA MET A 187 -4.68 17.39 -16.27
C MET A 187 -3.65 18.54 -16.25
N PRO A 188 -2.49 18.35 -15.62
CA PRO A 188 -1.45 19.37 -15.63
C PRO A 188 -0.75 19.49 -16.99
N PRO A 189 -0.13 20.64 -17.28
CA PRO A 189 0.66 20.81 -18.49
C PRO A 189 1.85 19.85 -18.50
N LEU A 190 2.08 19.22 -19.65
CA LEU A 190 3.25 18.37 -19.84
C LEU A 190 4.53 19.22 -19.96
N PRO A 191 5.71 18.64 -19.71
CA PRO A 191 6.98 19.36 -19.84
C PRO A 191 7.15 19.94 -21.25
N LEU A 192 7.68 21.16 -21.33
CA LEU A 192 7.85 21.88 -22.59
C LEU A 192 8.70 21.06 -23.59
N GLY A 193 8.21 20.90 -24.81
CA GLY A 193 8.84 20.12 -25.86
C GLY A 193 8.63 18.60 -25.73
N ARG A 194 7.82 18.17 -24.76
CA ARG A 194 7.45 16.76 -24.51
C ARG A 194 5.94 16.56 -24.42
N GLU A 195 5.17 17.48 -24.99
CA GLU A 195 3.72 17.44 -25.02
C GLU A 195 3.18 16.34 -25.94
N HIS A 196 4.03 15.87 -26.86
CA HIS A 196 3.70 14.87 -27.87
C HIS A 196 4.72 13.75 -27.93
N ALA A 197 4.25 12.55 -28.29
CA ALA A 197 5.13 11.43 -28.58
C ALA A 197 6.04 11.69 -29.78
N PRO A 198 7.26 11.11 -29.81
CA PRO A 198 8.16 11.25 -30.94
C PRO A 198 7.57 10.60 -32.20
N PRO A 199 7.97 11.04 -33.40
CA PRO A 199 7.53 10.42 -34.65
C PRO A 199 7.77 8.91 -34.66
N GLY A 200 6.75 8.15 -35.05
CA GLY A 200 6.81 6.68 -35.11
C GLY A 200 6.41 5.96 -33.83
N TYR A 201 6.04 6.68 -32.75
CA TYR A 201 5.41 6.05 -31.58
C TYR A 201 4.03 5.49 -31.94
N VAL A 202 3.78 4.26 -31.51
CA VAL A 202 2.47 3.61 -31.59
C VAL A 202 2.24 2.83 -30.30
N SER A 203 1.17 3.15 -29.57
CA SER A 203 0.81 2.45 -28.34
C SER A 203 0.17 1.09 -28.64
N HIS A 204 0.00 0.25 -27.61
CA HIS A 204 -0.76 -1.00 -27.70
C HIS A 204 -2.23 -0.83 -28.15
N ARG A 205 -2.80 0.37 -28.02
CA ARG A 205 -4.15 0.72 -28.51
C ARG A 205 -4.11 1.46 -29.85
N ASN A 206 -2.98 1.41 -30.56
CA ASN A 206 -2.79 2.06 -31.85
C ASN A 206 -2.96 3.59 -31.81
N THR A 207 -2.63 4.22 -30.67
CA THR A 207 -2.55 5.68 -30.56
C THR A 207 -1.14 6.16 -30.90
N THR A 208 -1.03 7.32 -31.56
CA THR A 208 0.26 7.89 -31.99
C THR A 208 0.76 8.99 -31.05
N ASP A 209 0.11 9.20 -29.91
CA ASP A 209 0.46 10.21 -28.93
C ASP A 209 0.40 9.64 -27.51
N TRP A 210 1.26 10.13 -26.61
CA TRP A 210 1.33 9.67 -25.22
C TRP A 210 0.05 9.99 -24.42
N PRO A 211 -0.48 11.24 -24.47
CA PRO A 211 -1.64 11.60 -23.65
C PRO A 211 -2.95 10.94 -24.11
N ALA A 212 -2.95 10.33 -25.29
CA ALA A 212 -4.06 9.53 -25.80
C ALA A 212 -4.13 8.13 -25.15
N SER A 213 -3.06 7.68 -24.47
CA SER A 213 -3.07 6.42 -23.72
C SER A 213 -3.63 6.64 -22.32
N GLU A 214 -4.80 6.07 -22.04
CA GLU A 214 -5.40 6.07 -20.70
C GLU A 214 -4.50 5.43 -19.63
N MET A 215 -3.51 4.62 -20.04
CA MET A 215 -2.72 3.86 -19.08
C MET A 215 -1.67 4.70 -18.35
N GLY A 216 -1.15 5.75 -18.99
CA GLY A 216 -0.10 6.59 -18.40
C GLY A 216 -0.61 7.79 -17.60
N VAL A 217 -1.89 8.11 -17.75
CA VAL A 217 -2.52 9.30 -17.15
C VAL A 217 -3.10 9.03 -15.76
N PRO A 218 -3.25 10.07 -14.92
CA PRO A 218 -3.84 9.92 -13.59
C PRO A 218 -5.30 9.42 -13.63
N HIS A 219 -5.73 8.80 -12.54
CA HIS A 219 -7.12 8.41 -12.31
C HIS A 219 -7.60 8.96 -10.97
N VAL A 220 -8.87 9.34 -10.89
CA VAL A 220 -9.50 9.78 -9.64
C VAL A 220 -10.79 9.01 -9.45
N CYS A 221 -10.96 8.39 -8.28
CA CYS A 221 -12.25 7.87 -7.83
C CYS A 221 -12.84 8.82 -6.79
N ARG A 222 -14.08 9.27 -7.00
CA ARG A 222 -14.83 10.10 -6.06
C ARG A 222 -15.97 9.30 -5.44
N VAL A 223 -16.00 9.24 -4.11
CA VAL A 223 -17.14 8.71 -3.34
C VAL A 223 -17.94 9.90 -2.83
N GLU A 224 -18.95 10.31 -3.62
CA GLU A 224 -19.65 11.58 -3.46
C GLU A 224 -20.21 11.79 -2.05
N ARG A 225 -20.86 10.77 -1.50
CA ARG A 225 -21.49 10.81 -0.16
C ARG A 225 -20.52 11.14 0.98
N HIS A 226 -19.22 10.98 0.77
CA HIS A 226 -18.20 11.29 1.78
C HIS A 226 -17.28 12.42 1.31
N ASP A 227 -17.48 13.04 0.14
CA ASP A 227 -16.50 13.96 -0.46
C ASP A 227 -15.08 13.36 -0.45
N PHE A 228 -15.00 12.03 -0.57
CA PHE A 228 -13.76 11.26 -0.46
C PHE A 228 -13.17 11.05 -1.85
N HIS A 229 -11.87 11.24 -1.99
CA HIS A 229 -11.16 11.11 -3.25
C HIS A 229 -9.98 10.15 -3.10
N LEU A 230 -9.94 9.14 -3.96
CA LEU A 230 -8.78 8.29 -4.15
C LEU A 230 -8.14 8.63 -5.50
N VAL A 231 -6.87 8.96 -5.51
CA VAL A 231 -6.13 9.42 -6.69
C VAL A 231 -5.03 8.41 -6.99
N ASN A 232 -4.85 8.02 -8.25
CA ASN A 232 -3.69 7.27 -8.70
C ASN A 232 -2.89 8.09 -9.71
N VAL A 233 -1.58 8.13 -9.52
CA VAL A 233 -0.62 8.64 -10.50
C VAL A 233 0.38 7.52 -10.79
N PHE A 234 0.47 7.12 -12.06
CA PHE A 234 1.39 6.08 -12.51
C PHE A 234 2.85 6.54 -12.33
N GLN A 235 3.78 5.67 -11.91
CA GLN A 235 5.24 5.88 -11.91
C GLN A 235 6.02 4.59 -12.26
N PHE A 236 7.29 4.75 -12.67
CA PHE A 236 8.11 3.67 -13.27
C PHE A 236 9.26 3.16 -12.36
N GLY A 237 9.19 3.51 -11.08
CA GLY A 237 10.22 3.29 -10.07
C GLY A 237 11.26 4.41 -10.06
N LEU A 238 12.37 4.16 -9.35
CA LEU A 238 13.41 5.18 -9.10
C LEU A 238 14.46 5.33 -10.21
N PHE A 239 14.32 4.62 -11.32
CA PHE A 239 15.34 4.62 -12.37
C PHE A 239 15.16 5.81 -13.29
N PRO A 240 16.26 6.38 -13.79
CA PRO A 240 16.17 7.46 -14.75
C PRO A 240 15.41 7.03 -15.99
N GLU A 241 14.85 8.02 -16.67
CA GLU A 241 14.22 7.80 -17.95
C GLU A 241 15.25 7.29 -18.99
N ASP A 242 14.88 6.28 -19.77
CA ASP A 242 15.66 5.75 -20.88
C ASP A 242 14.80 5.48 -22.13
N GLU A 243 15.45 5.16 -23.25
CA GLU A 243 14.78 4.92 -24.53
C GLU A 243 13.71 3.81 -24.44
N ALA A 244 13.99 2.73 -23.70
CA ALA A 244 13.04 1.64 -23.50
C ALA A 244 11.79 2.12 -22.76
N LEU A 245 11.97 2.97 -21.74
CA LEU A 245 10.87 3.58 -21.01
C LEU A 245 10.03 4.51 -21.88
N THR A 246 10.66 5.37 -22.68
CA THR A 246 9.91 6.32 -23.56
C THR A 246 9.04 5.63 -24.62
N ARG A 247 9.37 4.37 -24.96
CA ARG A 247 8.59 3.52 -25.86
C ARG A 247 7.54 2.67 -25.15
N HIS A 248 7.51 2.68 -23.81
CA HIS A 248 6.53 1.93 -23.06
C HIS A 248 5.11 2.49 -23.31
N HIS A 249 4.11 1.61 -23.38
CA HIS A 249 2.74 2.00 -23.72
C HIS A 249 2.01 2.75 -22.58
N HIS A 250 2.57 2.74 -21.37
CA HIS A 250 2.16 3.57 -20.23
C HIS A 250 2.93 4.89 -20.15
N PHE A 251 3.90 5.12 -21.04
CA PHE A 251 4.77 6.27 -20.91
C PHE A 251 4.02 7.58 -21.14
N LEU A 252 4.22 8.50 -20.22
CA LEU A 252 3.77 9.89 -20.26
C LEU A 252 4.85 10.70 -19.57
N PRO A 253 5.52 11.67 -20.21
CA PRO A 253 6.70 12.29 -19.64
C PRO A 253 6.36 13.16 -18.41
N PRO A 254 7.28 13.27 -17.45
CA PRO A 254 8.61 12.64 -17.41
C PRO A 254 8.58 11.18 -16.93
N GLY A 255 9.69 10.46 -17.12
CA GLY A 255 9.84 9.06 -16.69
C GLY A 255 10.37 8.88 -15.26
N ASP A 256 11.16 9.85 -14.76
CA ASP A 256 11.77 9.78 -13.43
C ASP A 256 10.78 10.10 -12.30
N PHE A 257 11.06 9.59 -11.11
CA PHE A 257 10.15 9.64 -9.96
C PHE A 257 9.83 11.08 -9.52
N GLU A 258 10.85 11.90 -9.28
CA GLU A 258 10.71 13.27 -8.81
C GLU A 258 10.04 14.16 -9.86
N GLY A 259 10.47 14.06 -11.11
CA GLY A 259 9.84 14.77 -12.22
C GLY A 259 8.37 14.43 -12.35
N ARG A 260 7.98 13.15 -12.20
CA ARG A 260 6.57 12.75 -12.26
C ARG A 260 5.77 13.26 -11.07
N PHE A 261 6.38 13.24 -9.89
CA PHE A 261 5.76 13.78 -8.69
C PHE A 261 5.48 15.28 -8.86
N ASP A 262 6.45 16.05 -9.34
CA ASP A 262 6.34 17.49 -9.55
C ASP A 262 5.44 17.86 -10.74
N THR A 263 5.42 17.03 -11.79
CA THR A 263 4.59 17.28 -13.00
C THR A 263 3.13 16.88 -12.78
N PHE A 264 2.90 15.75 -12.11
CA PHE A 264 1.57 15.16 -11.99
C PHE A 264 0.98 15.30 -10.60
N VAL A 265 1.64 14.79 -9.56
CA VAL A 265 1.04 14.70 -8.22
C VAL A 265 0.73 16.09 -7.66
N VAL A 266 1.71 16.97 -7.59
CA VAL A 266 1.53 18.30 -6.96
C VAL A 266 0.46 19.12 -7.69
N PRO A 267 0.55 19.36 -9.01
CA PRO A 267 -0.43 20.20 -9.70
C PRO A 267 -1.82 19.57 -9.77
N LEU A 268 -1.92 18.23 -9.89
CA LEU A 268 -3.21 17.53 -9.87
C LEU A 268 -3.95 17.75 -8.57
N LEU A 269 -3.25 17.70 -7.43
CA LEU A 269 -3.85 17.92 -6.12
C LEU A 269 -4.23 19.39 -5.90
N GLU A 270 -3.46 20.33 -6.43
CA GLU A 270 -3.82 21.76 -6.45
C GLU A 270 -5.12 21.99 -7.24
N ASN A 271 -5.18 21.48 -8.49
CA ASN A 271 -6.36 21.55 -9.34
C ASN A 271 -7.59 20.88 -8.69
N LEU A 272 -7.39 19.72 -8.06
CA LEU A 272 -8.45 19.00 -7.35
C LEU A 272 -8.96 19.80 -6.15
N ALA A 273 -8.07 20.41 -5.37
CA ALA A 273 -8.43 21.25 -4.24
C ALA A 273 -9.23 22.49 -4.70
N GLU A 274 -8.85 23.11 -5.82
CA GLU A 274 -9.60 24.21 -6.42
C GLU A 274 -10.99 23.80 -6.87
N ARG A 275 -11.11 22.69 -7.62
CA ARG A 275 -12.41 22.12 -8.03
C ARG A 275 -13.31 21.87 -6.82
N ARG A 276 -12.78 21.23 -5.77
CA ARG A 276 -13.54 20.94 -4.54
C ARG A 276 -14.01 22.20 -3.82
N ARG A 277 -13.20 23.27 -3.79
CA ARG A 277 -13.62 24.55 -3.21
C ARG A 277 -14.74 25.19 -4.02
N ALA A 278 -14.66 25.13 -5.35
CA ALA A 278 -15.71 25.63 -6.23
C ALA A 278 -17.02 24.83 -6.04
N ASP A 279 -16.94 23.50 -6.01
CA ASP A 279 -18.09 22.61 -5.76
C ASP A 279 -18.75 22.93 -4.41
N ARG A 280 -17.95 23.09 -3.34
CA ARG A 280 -18.45 23.45 -2.01
C ARG A 280 -19.11 24.83 -2.00
N ALA A 281 -18.50 25.83 -2.65
CA ALA A 281 -19.09 27.16 -2.76
C ALA A 281 -20.41 27.15 -3.52
N ALA A 282 -20.50 26.38 -4.61
CA ALA A 282 -21.73 26.20 -5.37
C ALA A 282 -22.82 25.50 -4.56
N ALA A 283 -22.48 24.46 -3.80
CA ALA A 283 -23.41 23.76 -2.92
C ALA A 283 -23.94 24.65 -1.78
N LEU A 284 -23.10 25.52 -1.21
CA LEU A 284 -23.51 26.50 -0.19
C LEU A 284 -24.40 27.61 -0.74
N ALA A 285 -24.26 27.94 -2.02
CA ALA A 285 -25.12 28.91 -2.70
C ALA A 285 -26.49 28.31 -3.11
N ALA A 286 -26.62 26.98 -3.14
CA ALA A 286 -27.85 26.30 -3.55
C ALA A 286 -28.93 26.39 -2.45
N PRO A 287 -30.15 26.90 -2.75
CA PRO A 287 -31.20 27.17 -1.75
C PRO A 287 -31.76 25.93 -1.01
N THR A 288 -31.45 24.73 -1.49
CA THR A 288 -32.04 23.45 -1.03
C THR A 288 -31.00 22.46 -0.51
N SER A 289 -29.75 22.88 -0.29
CA SER A 289 -28.72 22.01 0.24
C SER A 289 -28.97 21.71 1.72
N VAL A 290 -29.50 20.52 2.02
CA VAL A 290 -29.72 20.01 3.39
C VAL A 290 -28.48 19.25 3.90
N SER A 291 -27.51 18.93 3.02
CA SER A 291 -26.30 18.24 3.44
C SER A 291 -25.36 19.21 4.16
N PRO A 292 -24.96 18.92 5.41
CA PRO A 292 -23.93 19.71 6.07
C PRO A 292 -22.65 19.59 5.23
N ALA A 293 -22.24 20.69 4.60
CA ALA A 293 -20.95 20.76 3.95
C ALA A 293 -19.88 20.33 4.96
N SER A 294 -19.01 19.40 4.58
CA SER A 294 -17.93 18.95 5.46
C SER A 294 -17.16 20.16 5.98
N SER A 295 -17.03 20.26 7.31
CA SER A 295 -16.21 21.29 7.96
C SER A 295 -14.71 21.04 7.74
N TYR A 296 -14.34 19.91 7.14
CA TYR A 296 -12.96 19.56 6.87
C TYR A 296 -12.32 20.55 5.89
N PRO A 297 -11.14 21.12 6.20
CA PRO A 297 -10.45 22.07 5.32
C PRO A 297 -10.05 21.41 4.00
N ILE A 298 -10.32 22.08 2.87
CA ILE A 298 -9.87 21.61 1.56
C ILE A 298 -8.41 22.07 1.33
N SER A 299 -7.49 21.11 1.39
CA SER A 299 -6.07 21.28 1.11
C SER A 299 -5.66 20.59 -0.19
N ALA A 300 -4.54 21.02 -0.77
CA ALA A 300 -3.84 20.28 -1.83
C ALA A 300 -2.91 19.19 -1.25
N ALA A 301 -2.71 19.16 0.06
CA ALA A 301 -2.03 18.05 0.71
C ALA A 301 -3.01 16.87 0.88
N PRO A 302 -2.61 15.63 0.52
CA PRO A 302 -3.42 14.46 0.77
C PRO A 302 -3.34 14.06 2.25
N ASP A 303 -4.39 13.41 2.74
CA ASP A 303 -4.48 12.85 4.09
C ASP A 303 -3.72 11.53 4.23
N LEU A 304 -3.55 10.82 3.12
CA LEU A 304 -2.71 9.63 3.03
C LEU A 304 -2.04 9.59 1.66
N PHE A 305 -0.74 9.39 1.63
CA PHE A 305 -0.01 9.18 0.39
C PHE A 305 0.75 7.87 0.48
N ILE A 306 0.44 6.97 -0.45
CA ILE A 306 0.99 5.63 -0.58
C ILE A 306 1.81 5.64 -1.87
N THR A 307 3.10 5.39 -1.77
CA THR A 307 3.98 5.08 -2.90
C THR A 307 4.33 3.61 -2.87
N THR A 308 3.66 2.77 -3.66
CA THR A 308 4.06 1.37 -3.76
C THR A 308 5.54 1.25 -4.13
N ALA A 309 6.21 0.29 -3.48
CA ALA A 309 7.60 -0.07 -3.70
C ALA A 309 7.71 -0.81 -5.04
N THR A 310 7.28 -0.16 -6.11
CA THR A 310 7.47 -0.62 -7.47
C THR A 310 8.87 -0.21 -7.91
N PHE A 311 9.82 -0.62 -7.09
CA PHE A 311 11.24 -0.41 -7.21
C PHE A 311 11.80 -1.29 -8.32
N TRP A 312 11.09 -1.36 -9.44
CA TRP A 312 11.21 -2.23 -10.61
C TRP A 312 12.64 -2.44 -11.13
N ASN A 313 13.56 -1.56 -10.74
CA ASN A 313 14.81 -1.29 -11.45
C ASN A 313 16.07 -1.92 -10.87
N LEU A 314 15.93 -2.90 -9.96
CA LEU A 314 17.09 -3.61 -9.41
C LEU A 314 17.75 -4.61 -10.39
N MET A 315 17.67 -4.58 -11.73
CA MET A 315 16.68 -5.04 -12.70
C MET A 315 16.96 -4.41 -14.10
N ARG A 316 17.41 -3.16 -14.16
CA ARG A 316 18.03 -2.60 -15.39
C ARG A 316 19.52 -2.38 -15.11
N ARG A 317 20.49 -3.28 -15.36
CA ARG A 317 20.61 -4.62 -15.97
C ARG A 317 21.54 -5.50 -15.10
N PRO A 318 21.88 -6.75 -15.44
CA PRO A 318 23.26 -7.21 -15.24
C PRO A 318 24.12 -6.58 -16.35
N ASP A 319 23.77 -6.79 -17.63
CA ASP A 319 24.23 -5.99 -18.78
C ASP A 319 23.59 -6.40 -20.13
N GLU A 320 23.06 -7.62 -20.28
CA GLU A 320 22.46 -8.15 -21.53
C GLU A 320 20.99 -8.55 -21.34
N LEU A 321 20.11 -8.18 -22.28
CA LEU A 321 18.91 -8.96 -22.59
C LEU A 321 19.39 -10.19 -23.41
N PRO A 322 18.78 -11.38 -23.31
CA PRO A 322 17.32 -11.50 -23.42
C PRO A 322 16.67 -12.49 -22.45
N LEU A 323 15.53 -12.07 -21.91
CA LEU A 323 14.44 -12.96 -21.52
C LEU A 323 13.43 -12.90 -22.70
N PRO A 324 12.71 -13.95 -23.15
CA PRO A 324 12.19 -15.09 -22.37
C PRO A 324 11.94 -16.42 -23.18
N THR A 325 11.24 -17.36 -22.52
CA THR A 325 10.59 -18.61 -23.01
C THR A 325 11.47 -19.76 -23.52
N GLY A 326 12.24 -20.35 -22.62
CA GLY A 326 12.26 -21.82 -22.47
C GLY A 326 11.97 -22.13 -21.01
N SER A 327 11.02 -23.02 -20.68
CA SER A 327 10.73 -23.44 -19.29
C SER A 327 10.79 -22.31 -18.24
N TRP A 328 10.14 -21.17 -18.54
CA TRP A 328 10.39 -19.75 -18.17
C TRP A 328 10.82 -19.36 -16.73
N ALA A 329 10.90 -20.32 -15.82
CA ALA A 329 11.22 -20.16 -14.41
C ALA A 329 12.34 -21.11 -13.90
N HIS A 330 12.80 -22.10 -14.67
CA HIS A 330 13.98 -22.90 -14.29
C HIS A 330 15.30 -22.09 -14.38
N ASP A 331 15.29 -21.00 -15.15
CA ASP A 331 16.37 -20.03 -15.36
C ASP A 331 16.30 -18.80 -14.44
N LEU A 332 15.41 -18.78 -13.42
CA LEU A 332 15.57 -17.91 -12.24
C LEU A 332 16.67 -18.43 -11.28
N GLY A 333 17.44 -19.42 -11.74
CA GLY A 333 18.62 -19.99 -11.11
C GLY A 333 19.60 -18.91 -10.67
N ALA A 334 20.05 -19.03 -9.42
CA ALA A 334 21.04 -18.19 -8.76
C ALA A 334 20.69 -16.68 -8.77
N TRP A 335 19.78 -16.29 -7.88
CA TRP A 335 19.83 -14.94 -7.32
C TRP A 335 21.21 -14.72 -6.68
N ALA A 336 22.02 -13.86 -7.29
CA ALA A 336 23.10 -13.22 -6.57
C ALA A 336 22.52 -11.98 -5.87
N PRO A 337 22.82 -11.76 -4.58
CA PRO A 337 22.50 -10.49 -3.94
C PRO A 337 22.99 -9.32 -4.81
N PRO A 338 22.26 -8.20 -4.86
CA PRO A 338 22.77 -7.03 -5.54
C PRO A 338 24.14 -6.64 -4.97
N THR A 339 25.05 -6.22 -5.85
CA THR A 339 26.37 -5.72 -5.44
C THR A 339 26.20 -4.59 -4.43
N ARG A 340 27.18 -4.38 -3.54
CA ARG A 340 27.08 -3.29 -2.56
C ARG A 340 26.91 -1.94 -3.24
N GLU A 341 27.61 -1.67 -4.34
CA GLU A 341 27.44 -0.45 -5.15
C GLU A 341 25.99 -0.25 -5.62
N ARG A 342 25.29 -1.33 -5.99
CA ARG A 342 23.90 -1.26 -6.42
C ARG A 342 22.94 -1.03 -5.24
N GLN A 343 23.23 -1.62 -4.09
CA GLN A 343 22.51 -1.33 -2.85
C GLN A 343 22.73 0.13 -2.42
N ASP A 344 23.97 0.62 -2.48
CA ASP A 344 24.35 2.00 -2.18
C ASP A 344 23.58 2.99 -3.06
N TRP A 345 23.57 2.76 -4.39
CA TRP A 345 22.80 3.57 -5.32
C TRP A 345 21.31 3.58 -4.96
N TRP A 346 20.76 2.42 -4.61
CA TRP A 346 19.36 2.26 -4.25
C TRP A 346 19.02 2.98 -2.94
N GLU A 347 19.84 2.81 -1.91
CA GLU A 347 19.72 3.50 -0.62
C GLU A 347 19.71 5.01 -0.82
N VAL A 348 20.59 5.56 -1.67
CA VAL A 348 20.62 6.99 -2.01
C VAL A 348 19.32 7.42 -2.70
N ARG A 349 18.84 6.66 -3.69
CA ARG A 349 17.63 7.02 -4.44
C ARG A 349 16.35 6.94 -3.59
N VAL A 350 16.25 5.98 -2.68
CA VAL A 350 15.12 5.91 -1.74
C VAL A 350 15.16 7.11 -0.77
N GLN A 351 16.33 7.45 -0.23
CA GLN A 351 16.49 8.65 0.59
C GLN A 351 16.03 9.91 -0.18
N GLU A 352 16.49 10.09 -1.41
CA GLU A 352 16.11 11.24 -2.26
C GLU A 352 14.61 11.30 -2.54
N ALA A 353 14.00 10.17 -2.92
CA ALA A 353 12.57 10.09 -3.19
C ALA A 353 11.73 10.41 -1.95
N VAL A 354 12.06 9.81 -0.79
CA VAL A 354 11.34 10.06 0.46
C VAL A 354 11.50 11.51 0.92
N GLU A 355 12.70 12.08 0.82
CA GLU A 355 12.95 13.48 1.14
C GLU A 355 12.19 14.43 0.20
N HIS A 356 12.17 14.14 -1.10
CA HIS A 356 11.44 14.93 -2.10
C HIS A 356 9.94 14.95 -1.79
N VAL A 357 9.36 13.78 -1.51
CA VAL A 357 7.95 13.68 -1.14
C VAL A 357 7.70 14.35 0.21
N ALA A 358 8.51 14.11 1.23
CA ALA A 358 8.32 14.69 2.56
C ALA A 358 8.46 16.22 2.59
N ARG A 359 9.29 16.81 1.73
CA ARG A 359 9.32 18.29 1.60
C ARG A 359 8.04 18.86 1.03
N ARG A 360 7.20 18.04 0.39
CA ARG A 360 6.01 18.47 -0.34
C ARG A 360 4.70 17.95 0.25
N LEU A 361 4.71 16.79 0.94
CA LEU A 361 3.52 16.07 1.41
C LEU A 361 3.75 15.39 2.76
N HIS A 362 2.67 15.09 3.49
CA HIS A 362 2.73 14.73 4.90
C HIS A 362 2.93 13.24 5.22
N THR A 363 2.79 12.27 4.30
CA THR A 363 2.96 10.82 4.63
C THR A 363 3.34 9.93 3.43
N VAL A 364 4.05 8.79 3.60
CA VAL A 364 4.55 7.91 2.50
C VAL A 364 4.60 6.42 2.90
N TYR A 365 4.20 5.45 2.04
CA TYR A 365 4.23 3.98 2.27
C TYR A 365 4.34 3.11 0.98
N GLY A 366 4.86 1.86 0.95
CA GLY A 366 4.87 1.04 -0.30
C GLY A 366 4.96 -0.50 -0.26
N GLU A 367 4.55 -1.20 -1.36
CA GLU A 367 4.66 -2.67 -1.66
C GLU A 367 4.69 -3.00 -3.18
N ASN A 368 5.16 -4.18 -3.67
CA ASN A 368 4.65 -4.94 -4.88
C ASN A 368 5.55 -6.11 -5.40
N LYS A 369 4.96 -7.15 -6.06
CA LYS A 369 5.51 -8.53 -6.36
C LYS A 369 5.96 -8.84 -7.81
N TRP A 370 7.22 -9.32 -7.97
CA TRP A 370 7.93 -10.05 -9.06
C TRP A 370 9.01 -10.92 -8.36
N PRO A 371 9.72 -11.90 -8.98
CA PRO A 371 10.09 -13.18 -8.34
C PRO A 371 10.55 -12.99 -6.89
N VAL A 372 9.84 -13.65 -5.96
CA VAL A 372 9.75 -13.33 -4.52
C VAL A 372 11.05 -12.77 -3.93
N MET A 373 12.20 -13.37 -4.22
CA MET A 373 13.50 -12.93 -3.71
C MET A 373 13.98 -11.54 -4.20
N LYS A 374 13.75 -11.18 -5.47
CA LYS A 374 14.20 -9.90 -6.04
C LYS A 374 13.38 -8.74 -5.49
N VAL A 375 12.06 -8.87 -5.51
CA VAL A 375 11.17 -7.86 -4.93
C VAL A 375 11.41 -7.76 -3.45
N ARG A 376 11.53 -8.89 -2.75
CA ARG A 376 11.82 -8.88 -1.34
C ARG A 376 13.12 -8.13 -1.05
N ALA A 377 14.17 -8.32 -1.85
CA ALA A 377 15.41 -7.55 -1.66
C ALA A 377 15.22 -6.03 -1.92
N GLN A 378 14.41 -5.63 -2.89
CA GLN A 378 14.08 -4.22 -3.15
C GLN A 378 13.30 -3.60 -1.99
N ASP A 379 12.28 -4.32 -1.55
CA ASP A 379 11.41 -3.97 -0.43
C ASP A 379 12.23 -3.90 0.87
N ASP A 380 13.02 -4.93 1.19
CA ASP A 380 13.90 -4.99 2.36
C ASP A 380 14.84 -3.78 2.43
N VAL A 381 15.45 -3.35 1.30
CA VAL A 381 16.31 -2.15 1.31
C VAL A 381 15.49 -0.89 1.54
N ALA A 382 14.31 -0.75 0.92
CA ALA A 382 13.49 0.43 1.11
C ALA A 382 12.89 0.52 2.52
N VAL A 383 12.37 -0.58 3.04
CA VAL A 383 11.96 -0.76 4.44
C VAL A 383 13.10 -0.35 5.36
N ARG A 384 14.31 -0.88 5.10
CA ARG A 384 15.50 -0.53 5.88
C ARG A 384 15.82 0.96 5.85
N VAL A 385 15.78 1.59 4.68
CA VAL A 385 16.03 3.04 4.55
C VAL A 385 14.97 3.82 5.32
N VAL A 386 13.69 3.47 5.19
CA VAL A 386 12.59 4.13 5.91
C VAL A 386 12.75 3.96 7.43
N GLU A 387 13.06 2.76 7.91
CA GLU A 387 13.34 2.50 9.33
C GLU A 387 14.52 3.33 9.84
N LEU A 388 15.59 3.45 9.06
CA LEU A 388 16.75 4.26 9.42
C LEU A 388 16.41 5.75 9.46
N LEU A 389 15.62 6.26 8.51
CA LEU A 389 15.14 7.65 8.50
C LEU A 389 14.22 7.92 9.72
N GLN A 390 13.40 6.96 10.13
CA GLN A 390 12.59 7.07 11.34
C GLN A 390 13.46 7.09 12.61
N GLN A 391 14.46 6.23 12.69
CA GLN A 391 15.40 6.20 13.82
C GLN A 391 16.22 7.49 13.91
N GLU A 392 16.66 8.02 12.77
CA GLU A 392 17.34 9.31 12.67
C GLU A 392 16.47 10.46 13.18
N SER A 393 15.19 10.49 12.80
CA SER A 393 14.21 11.46 13.30
C SER A 393 14.04 11.38 14.82
N ALA A 394 13.85 10.17 15.36
CA ALA A 394 13.71 9.95 16.80
C ALA A 394 14.99 10.32 17.58
N ALA A 395 16.16 10.16 16.96
CA ALA A 395 17.42 10.61 17.53
C ALA A 395 17.51 12.14 17.57
N ALA A 396 17.06 12.82 16.50
CA ALA A 396 17.08 14.27 16.40
C ALA A 396 16.17 14.95 17.43
N GLU A 397 15.00 14.40 17.73
CA GLU A 397 14.07 14.92 18.74
C GLU A 397 14.70 15.06 20.13
N THR A 398 15.61 14.14 20.47
CA THR A 398 16.16 14.01 21.83
C THR A 398 17.66 14.31 21.87
N GLY A 399 18.13 15.33 21.14
CA GLY A 399 19.47 15.98 21.16
C GLY A 399 20.68 15.14 21.61
N THR A 400 20.72 14.70 22.86
CA THR A 400 21.64 13.64 23.35
C THR A 400 21.65 12.34 22.52
N ARG A 401 20.52 11.91 21.93
CA ARG A 401 20.48 10.74 21.03
C ARG A 401 21.04 11.05 19.65
N TRP A 402 21.01 12.32 19.22
CA TRP A 402 21.57 12.75 17.94
C TRP A 402 23.08 12.53 17.88
N SER A 403 23.83 12.95 18.90
CA SER A 403 25.28 12.71 18.96
C SER A 403 25.60 11.22 18.88
N ARG A 404 24.86 10.38 19.61
CA ARG A 404 25.02 8.92 19.57
C ARG A 404 24.69 8.34 18.19
N TRP A 405 23.62 8.81 17.55
CA TRP A 405 23.28 8.40 16.19
C TRP A 405 24.41 8.71 15.20
N THR A 406 24.95 9.93 15.26
CA THR A 406 26.05 10.36 14.39
C THR A 406 27.36 9.61 14.67
N GLU A 407 27.67 9.31 15.93
CA GLU A 407 28.93 8.65 16.31
C GLU A 407 28.87 7.12 16.15
N ASP A 408 27.76 6.48 16.52
CA ASP A 408 27.67 5.03 16.61
C ASP A 408 26.97 4.39 15.40
N VAL A 409 25.94 5.06 14.85
CA VAL A 409 25.09 4.46 13.80
C VAL A 409 25.57 4.87 12.41
N VAL A 410 25.72 6.17 12.15
CA VAL A 410 26.09 6.69 10.82
C VAL A 410 27.34 6.01 10.22
N PRO A 411 28.44 5.74 10.97
CA PRO A 411 29.60 5.04 10.41
C PRO A 411 29.33 3.61 9.94
N THR A 412 28.23 3.00 10.39
CA THR A 412 27.82 1.63 10.02
C THR A 412 26.92 1.59 8.78
N LEU A 413 26.34 2.72 8.36
CA LEU A 413 25.33 2.77 7.30
C LEU A 413 25.91 2.78 5.87
N GLY A 414 27.24 2.65 5.74
CA GLY A 414 27.92 2.69 4.45
C GLY A 414 28.12 4.11 3.92
N ALA A 415 28.82 4.22 2.77
CA ALA A 415 29.16 5.52 2.17
C ALA A 415 27.96 6.21 1.48
N SER A 416 26.89 5.46 1.22
CA SER A 416 25.63 5.90 0.61
C SER A 416 24.72 6.69 1.54
N TRP A 417 24.88 6.57 2.85
CA TRP A 417 24.03 7.30 3.79
C TRP A 417 24.39 8.78 3.83
N ARG A 418 23.39 9.66 3.65
CA ARG A 418 23.57 11.12 3.72
C ARG A 418 23.84 11.55 5.16
N SER A 419 25.10 11.49 5.55
CA SER A 419 25.62 11.80 6.89
C SER A 419 25.79 13.30 7.18
N ASN A 420 25.58 14.17 6.19
CA ASN A 420 25.81 15.61 6.31
C ASN A 420 24.59 16.41 6.78
N ARG A 421 23.46 15.75 7.07
CA ARG A 421 22.26 16.42 7.58
C ARG A 421 22.49 16.89 9.01
N THR A 422 22.02 18.09 9.29
CA THR A 422 22.04 18.67 10.63
C THR A 422 20.86 18.17 11.45
N CYS A 423 20.99 18.24 12.78
CA CYS A 423 19.90 17.87 13.70
C CYS A 423 18.63 18.70 13.43
N ASP A 424 18.79 19.98 13.10
CA ASP A 424 17.68 20.89 12.84
C ASP A 424 16.98 20.58 11.51
N GLU A 425 17.73 20.26 10.45
CA GLU A 425 17.15 19.81 9.18
C GLU A 425 16.32 18.52 9.36
N VAL A 426 16.82 17.55 10.13
CA VAL A 426 16.09 16.30 10.39
C VAL A 426 14.81 16.57 11.21
N ARG A 427 14.88 17.44 12.22
CA ARG A 427 13.70 17.85 13.00
C ARG A 427 12.66 18.56 12.13
N GLU A 428 13.10 19.43 11.22
CA GLU A 428 12.21 20.15 10.31
C GLU A 428 11.47 19.19 9.37
N LEU A 429 12.16 18.14 8.90
CA LEU A 429 11.53 17.11 8.08
C LEU A 429 10.51 16.25 8.85
N ALA A 430 10.76 16.01 10.14
CA ALA A 430 9.91 15.20 11.03
C ALA A 430 9.53 13.83 10.43
N LEU A 431 10.48 13.18 9.76
CA LEU A 431 10.20 11.96 8.98
C LEU A 431 9.66 10.83 9.87
N GLY A 432 10.11 10.70 11.11
CA GLY A 432 9.68 9.64 12.03
C GLY A 432 8.16 9.59 12.26
N GLU A 433 7.50 10.75 12.26
CA GLU A 433 6.05 10.85 12.42
C GLU A 433 5.30 10.73 11.10
N ARG A 434 5.98 11.03 9.99
CA ARG A 434 5.40 11.21 8.66
C ARG A 434 5.53 9.97 7.78
N ILE A 435 6.59 9.19 7.89
CA ILE A 435 6.78 8.00 7.05
C ILE A 435 6.55 6.75 7.88
N LYS A 436 5.95 5.74 7.26
CA LYS A 436 5.72 4.44 7.89
C LYS A 436 5.92 3.35 6.85
N VAL A 437 6.38 2.19 7.32
CA VAL A 437 6.40 0.96 6.51
C VAL A 437 5.08 0.24 6.72
N LEU A 438 4.46 -0.21 5.63
CA LEU A 438 3.33 -1.13 5.68
C LEU A 438 3.86 -2.51 5.34
N GLU A 439 3.52 -3.48 6.17
CA GLU A 439 3.92 -4.87 5.95
C GLU A 439 2.74 -5.72 5.45
N TRP A 440 1.81 -5.12 4.70
CA TRP A 440 0.63 -5.80 4.16
C TRP A 440 1.03 -6.92 3.19
N GLY A 441 2.17 -6.83 2.52
CA GLY A 441 2.72 -7.88 1.67
C GLY A 441 2.93 -9.20 2.44
N LYS A 442 3.25 -9.12 3.74
CA LYS A 442 3.40 -10.28 4.64
C LYS A 442 2.06 -10.93 4.97
N VAL A 443 0.97 -10.15 5.00
CA VAL A 443 -0.41 -10.64 5.20
C VAL A 443 -0.81 -11.59 4.07
N PHE A 444 -0.28 -11.34 2.87
CA PHE A 444 -0.50 -12.18 1.69
C PHE A 444 0.64 -13.19 1.44
N ASP A 445 1.58 -13.38 2.37
CA ASP A 445 2.67 -14.34 2.23
C ASP A 445 2.22 -15.76 2.61
N GLY A 446 2.75 -16.77 1.92
CA GLY A 446 2.38 -18.19 2.13
C GLY A 446 0.98 -18.59 1.65
N GLN A 447 0.16 -17.65 1.20
CA GLN A 447 -1.11 -17.95 0.53
C GLN A 447 -0.83 -18.21 -0.94
N GLN A 448 -1.20 -19.40 -1.43
CA GLN A 448 -1.04 -19.75 -2.83
C GLN A 448 -1.66 -18.63 -3.68
N PHE A 449 -0.81 -17.97 -4.46
CA PHE A 449 -1.19 -16.87 -5.33
C PHE A 449 -2.16 -17.44 -6.37
N HIS A 450 -3.46 -17.41 -6.08
CA HIS A 450 -4.52 -17.61 -7.07
C HIS A 450 -4.64 -16.35 -7.94
N GLY A 451 -3.48 -15.83 -8.39
CA GLY A 451 -3.33 -14.58 -9.10
C GLY A 451 -3.89 -14.68 -10.51
N THR A 452 -4.26 -13.52 -11.02
CA THR A 452 -4.73 -13.21 -12.38
C THR A 452 -4.02 -13.98 -13.50
N VAL A 453 -4.66 -13.99 -14.67
CA VAL A 453 -4.12 -14.58 -15.91
C VAL A 453 -2.67 -14.15 -16.21
N ASP A 454 -2.28 -12.94 -15.80
CA ASP A 454 -0.93 -12.40 -16.03
C ASP A 454 0.03 -12.51 -14.83
N GLY A 455 -0.43 -12.97 -13.67
CA GLY A 455 0.39 -13.17 -12.47
C GLY A 455 0.93 -11.90 -11.82
N VAL A 456 0.52 -10.71 -12.28
CA VAL A 456 1.03 -9.42 -11.79
C VAL A 456 -0.08 -8.57 -11.19
N HIS A 457 -1.25 -8.51 -11.85
CA HIS A 457 -2.34 -7.67 -11.35
C HIS A 457 -3.15 -8.42 -10.27
N PRO A 458 -3.61 -7.76 -9.20
CA PRO A 458 -4.48 -8.41 -8.21
C PRO A 458 -5.88 -8.61 -8.79
N LEU A 459 -6.51 -9.76 -8.52
CA LEU A 459 -7.94 -9.94 -8.78
C LEU A 459 -8.75 -8.94 -7.92
N PRO A 460 -9.92 -8.48 -8.38
CA PRO A 460 -10.82 -7.68 -7.53
C PRO A 460 -11.06 -8.33 -6.17
N LEU A 461 -11.34 -9.64 -6.16
CA LEU A 461 -11.53 -10.45 -4.96
C LEU A 461 -10.53 -11.62 -4.92
N PRO A 462 -10.02 -12.01 -3.74
CA PRO A 462 -10.12 -11.29 -2.45
C PRO A 462 -9.24 -10.03 -2.39
N GLY A 463 -8.25 -9.92 -3.28
CA GLY A 463 -7.08 -9.07 -3.09
C GLY A 463 -7.40 -7.61 -2.81
N ASN A 464 -8.14 -6.96 -3.72
CA ASN A 464 -8.39 -5.53 -3.60
C ASN A 464 -9.42 -5.18 -2.51
N TRP A 465 -10.31 -6.11 -2.15
CA TRP A 465 -11.24 -5.91 -1.04
C TRP A 465 -10.52 -5.80 0.29
N VAL A 466 -9.68 -6.79 0.60
CA VAL A 466 -8.92 -6.79 1.86
C VAL A 466 -7.85 -5.70 1.86
N TYR A 467 -7.14 -5.52 0.75
CA TYR A 467 -6.20 -4.40 0.59
C TYR A 467 -6.87 -3.05 0.86
N SER A 468 -8.13 -2.88 0.43
CA SER A 468 -8.86 -1.63 0.69
C SER A 468 -9.17 -1.43 2.16
N ASN A 469 -9.61 -2.46 2.87
CA ASN A 469 -9.81 -2.39 4.32
C ASN A 469 -8.50 -2.03 5.07
N MET A 470 -7.34 -2.49 4.59
CA MET A 470 -6.04 -2.22 5.22
C MET A 470 -5.64 -0.75 5.12
N TRP A 471 -5.71 -0.15 3.92
CA TRP A 471 -5.35 1.27 3.78
C TRP A 471 -6.38 2.20 4.40
N LEU A 472 -7.66 1.80 4.43
CA LEU A 472 -8.72 2.52 5.15
C LEU A 472 -8.46 2.53 6.66
N ASP A 473 -7.99 1.40 7.23
CA ASP A 473 -7.63 1.35 8.65
C ASP A 473 -6.45 2.26 8.99
N VAL A 474 -5.44 2.33 8.11
CA VAL A 474 -4.31 3.24 8.29
C VAL A 474 -4.76 4.70 8.22
N LEU A 475 -5.64 5.04 7.26
CA LEU A 475 -6.22 6.37 7.18
C LEU A 475 -7.01 6.72 8.44
N ARG A 476 -7.89 5.82 8.92
CA ARG A 476 -8.66 6.03 10.15
C ARG A 476 -7.74 6.33 11.33
N ARG A 477 -6.76 5.46 11.60
CA ARG A 477 -5.83 5.63 12.71
C ARG A 477 -5.02 6.92 12.59
N HIS A 478 -4.61 7.28 11.37
CA HIS A 478 -3.92 8.55 11.15
C HIS A 478 -4.81 9.75 11.47
N VAL A 479 -6.06 9.75 11.02
CA VAL A 479 -7.03 10.82 11.27
C VAL A 479 -7.40 10.92 12.76
N GLU A 480 -7.62 9.80 13.43
CA GLU A 480 -7.97 9.76 14.85
C GLU A 480 -6.81 10.17 15.76
N GLN A 481 -5.56 9.93 15.38
CA GLN A 481 -4.38 10.40 16.11
C GLN A 481 -4.19 11.93 16.05
N GLN A 482 -4.85 12.63 15.12
CA GLN A 482 -4.77 14.09 14.99
C GLN A 482 -5.81 14.84 15.83
N CYS A 483 -6.84 14.16 16.33
CA CYS A 483 -7.91 14.71 17.15
C CYS A 483 -7.58 14.58 18.64
#